data_AF-A0A498N6D1-F1
#
_entry.id   AF-A0A498N6D1-F1
#
_cell.length_a   1.000
_cell.length_b   1.000
_cell.length_c   1.000
_cell.angle_alpha   90.00
_cell.angle_beta   90.00
_cell.angle_gamma   90.00
#
_symmetry.space_group_name_H-M   'P 1'
#
loop_
_entity.id
_entity.type
_entity.pdbx_description
1 polymer ?
#
loop_
_entity_poly.entity_id
_entity_poly.type
_entity_poly.pdbx_seq_one_letter_code
_entity_poly.pdbx_strand_id
1 'polypeptide(L)'
;MMEEVEKLCERLELTSLQTLNEALASGDKEQSKAALEKQVQEVNIQMQKEKEAEMQAQQAARGAEHASGGAGGVNNRGWSEEDLQLLIKAVNLFPAGTNARWEVIANYMNQHSSSGTKRTAKDVINKAKTLQKLDPHQKDEINRKAFEKFKKEHSAVPPTVDNAVPSERFDEEQKLLEQALKTYPVNTPERWEKISEAVPGRSKKDCMKRYKELVEMIKAKKAAQEQVAAKNKK
;
A
#
# COMPACT_ATOMS: atom_id res chain seq x y z
N MET A 1 -16.70 19.19 37.55
CA MET A 1 -16.92 20.64 37.80
C MET A 1 -15.72 21.46 37.37
N MET A 2 -14.50 21.21 37.87
CA MET A 2 -13.32 22.01 37.48
C MET A 2 -13.02 21.96 35.97
N GLU A 3 -13.06 20.75 35.37
CA GLU A 3 -12.88 20.55 33.92
C GLU A 3 -13.95 21.28 33.07
N GLU A 4 -15.20 21.32 33.53
CA GLU A 4 -16.27 22.02 32.82
C GLU A 4 -16.09 23.54 32.90
N VAL A 5 -15.57 24.06 34.02
CA VAL A 5 -15.26 25.48 34.17
C VAL A 5 -14.08 25.89 33.28
N GLU A 6 -13.03 25.06 33.20
CA GLU A 6 -11.93 25.28 32.26
C GLU A 6 -12.42 25.32 30.80
N LYS A 7 -13.28 24.37 30.40
CA LYS A 7 -13.90 24.35 29.08
C LYS A 7 -14.69 25.63 28.80
N LEU A 8 -15.47 26.13 29.77
CA LEU A 8 -16.19 27.39 29.60
C LEU A 8 -15.24 28.57 29.40
N CYS A 9 -14.14 28.64 30.15
CA CYS A 9 -13.14 29.71 30.00
C CYS A 9 -12.42 29.68 28.66
N GLU A 10 -12.22 28.49 28.06
CA GLU A 10 -11.58 28.35 26.75
C GLU A 10 -12.53 28.64 25.58
N ARG A 11 -13.84 28.41 25.77
CA ARG A 11 -14.84 28.41 24.69
C ARG A 11 -15.71 29.65 24.65
N LEU A 12 -15.94 30.30 25.78
CA LEU A 12 -16.78 31.48 25.85
C LEU A 12 -15.94 32.75 25.67
N GLU A 13 -16.51 33.70 24.94
CA GLU A 13 -15.94 35.03 24.83
C GLU A 13 -16.11 35.80 26.14
N LEU A 14 -15.27 36.82 26.34
CA LEU A 14 -15.25 37.63 27.55
C LEU A 14 -16.64 38.18 27.92
N THR A 15 -17.41 38.63 26.93
CA THR A 15 -18.76 39.16 27.15
C THR A 15 -19.72 38.09 27.67
N SER A 16 -19.66 36.87 27.14
CA SER A 16 -20.50 35.75 27.60
C SER A 16 -20.12 35.29 29.01
N LEU A 17 -18.82 35.28 29.34
CA LEU A 17 -18.34 34.99 30.69
C LEU A 17 -18.77 36.06 31.71
N GLN A 18 -18.77 37.33 31.30
CA GLN A 18 -19.26 38.43 32.13
C GLN A 18 -20.77 38.27 32.41
N THR A 19 -21.58 38.01 31.38
CA THR A 19 -23.02 37.76 31.55
C THR A 19 -23.29 36.54 32.44
N LEU A 20 -22.51 35.45 32.30
CA LEU A 20 -22.64 34.30 33.19
C LEU A 20 -22.30 34.66 34.63
N ASN A 21 -21.21 35.39 34.86
CA ASN A 21 -20.81 35.82 36.20
C ASN A 21 -21.85 36.75 36.85
N GLU A 22 -22.46 37.66 36.10
CA GLU A 22 -23.56 38.50 36.58
C GLU A 22 -24.80 37.67 36.95
N ALA A 23 -25.14 36.66 36.14
CA ALA A 23 -26.24 35.74 36.45
C ALA A 23 -25.96 34.90 37.72
N LEU A 24 -24.72 34.45 37.90
CA LEU A 24 -24.28 33.71 39.10
C LEU A 24 -24.21 34.61 40.35
N ALA A 25 -23.90 35.90 40.20
CA ALA A 25 -23.84 36.85 41.31
C ALA A 25 -25.23 37.31 41.77
N SER A 26 -26.21 37.30 40.88
CA SER A 26 -27.57 37.79 41.15
C SER A 26 -28.58 36.68 41.50
N GLY A 27 -28.29 35.43 41.14
CA GLY A 27 -29.18 34.29 41.38
C GLY A 27 -29.03 33.64 42.76
N ASP A 28 -30.07 32.93 43.19
CA ASP A 28 -29.94 31.98 44.29
C ASP A 28 -29.12 30.74 43.88
N LYS A 29 -28.84 29.84 44.83
CA LYS A 29 -28.00 28.66 44.59
C LYS A 29 -28.56 27.71 43.52
N GLU A 30 -29.88 27.60 43.43
CA GLU A 30 -30.58 26.73 42.47
C GLU A 30 -30.50 27.34 41.07
N GLN A 31 -30.78 28.64 40.97
CA GLN A 31 -30.71 29.43 39.75
C GLN A 31 -29.29 29.50 39.19
N SER A 32 -28.29 29.70 40.05
CA SER A 32 -26.89 29.74 39.67
C SER A 32 -26.40 28.40 39.13
N LYS A 33 -26.80 27.30 39.77
CA LYS A 33 -26.49 25.95 39.30
C LYS A 33 -27.14 25.67 37.95
N ALA A 34 -28.41 26.02 37.78
CA ALA A 34 -29.13 25.85 36.52
C ALA A 34 -28.52 26.66 35.37
N ALA A 35 -28.10 27.91 35.64
CA ALA A 35 -27.44 28.76 34.66
C ALA A 35 -26.09 28.17 34.22
N LEU A 36 -25.29 27.66 35.16
CA LEU A 36 -24.01 27.02 34.84
C LEU A 36 -24.19 25.71 34.05
N GLU A 37 -25.11 24.83 34.47
CA GLU A 37 -25.39 23.57 33.76
C GLU A 37 -25.89 23.83 32.34
N LYS A 38 -26.77 24.82 32.16
CA LYS A 38 -27.24 25.23 30.83
C LYS A 38 -26.07 25.68 29.95
N GLN A 39 -25.18 26.53 30.47
CA GLN A 39 -24.06 27.03 29.69
C GLN A 39 -23.07 25.93 29.31
N VAL A 40 -22.81 24.98 30.23
CA VAL A 40 -21.99 23.79 29.98
C VAL A 40 -22.62 22.91 28.89
N GLN A 41 -23.93 22.69 28.94
CA GLN A 41 -24.64 21.91 27.92
C GLN A 41 -24.55 22.59 26.53
N GLU A 42 -24.76 23.90 26.46
CA GLU A 42 -24.64 24.65 25.21
C GLU A 42 -23.23 24.56 24.61
N VAL A 43 -22.18 24.71 25.42
CA VAL A 43 -20.79 24.57 24.95
C VAL A 43 -20.50 23.15 24.46
N ASN A 44 -20.96 22.12 25.16
CA ASN A 44 -20.77 20.72 24.74
C ASN A 44 -21.51 20.40 23.42
N ILE A 45 -22.74 20.91 23.25
CA ILE A 45 -23.49 20.77 21.98
C ILE A 45 -22.75 21.45 20.84
N GLN A 46 -22.22 22.66 21.08
CA GLN A 46 -21.47 23.42 20.08
C GLN A 46 -20.18 22.69 19.68
N MET A 47 -19.43 22.14 20.64
CA MET A 47 -18.23 21.35 20.36
C MET A 47 -18.52 20.07 19.57
N GLN A 48 -19.61 19.38 19.90
CA GLN A 48 -20.00 18.17 19.19
C GLN A 48 -20.40 18.49 17.74
N LYS A 49 -21.14 19.58 17.52
CA LYS A 49 -21.50 20.06 16.20
C LYS A 49 -20.27 20.48 15.38
N GLU A 50 -19.29 21.15 15.99
CA GLU A 50 -18.01 21.47 15.34
C GLU A 50 -17.23 20.22 14.96
N LYS A 51 -17.16 19.23 15.84
CA LYS A 51 -16.50 17.95 15.58
C LYS A 51 -17.17 17.15 14.46
N GLU A 52 -18.50 17.16 14.42
CA GLU A 52 -19.27 16.54 13.34
C GLU A 52 -19.09 17.29 12.01
N ALA A 53 -19.12 18.62 12.03
CA ALA A 53 -18.85 19.45 10.86
C ALA A 53 -17.40 19.26 10.35
N GLU A 54 -16.42 19.16 11.24
CA GLU A 54 -15.02 18.89 10.89
C GLU A 54 -14.86 17.47 10.32
N MET A 55 -15.50 16.47 10.93
CA MET A 55 -15.49 15.10 10.42
C MET A 55 -16.16 15.00 9.05
N GLN A 56 -17.28 15.70 8.85
CA GLN A 56 -18.00 15.75 7.59
C GLN A 56 -17.21 16.51 6.53
N ALA A 57 -16.54 17.61 6.88
CA ALA A 57 -15.63 18.35 6.01
C ALA A 57 -14.40 17.51 5.63
N GLN A 58 -13.83 16.74 6.57
CA GLN A 58 -12.73 15.80 6.27
C GLN A 58 -13.19 14.64 5.38
N GLN A 59 -14.38 14.09 5.57
CA GLN A 59 -14.93 13.06 4.69
C GLN A 59 -15.26 13.62 3.31
N ALA A 60 -15.82 14.83 3.21
CA ALA A 60 -16.10 15.50 1.94
C ALA A 60 -14.83 15.89 1.20
N ALA A 61 -13.79 16.35 1.90
CA ALA A 61 -12.47 16.62 1.32
C ALA A 61 -11.84 15.32 0.77
N ARG A 62 -11.94 14.20 1.49
CA ARG A 62 -11.49 12.88 1.01
C ARG A 62 -12.31 12.37 -0.19
N GLY A 63 -13.60 12.68 -0.25
CA GLY A 63 -14.47 12.37 -1.39
C GLY A 63 -14.16 13.24 -2.62
N ALA A 64 -13.80 14.50 -2.42
CA ALA A 64 -13.43 15.44 -3.49
C ALA A 64 -12.01 15.21 -4.04
N GLU A 65 -11.06 14.73 -3.21
CA GLU A 65 -9.72 14.32 -3.65
C GLU A 65 -9.73 13.08 -4.57
N HIS A 66 -10.81 12.29 -4.56
CA HIS A 66 -10.99 11.16 -5.48
C HIS A 66 -11.51 11.58 -6.87
N ALA A 67 -11.92 12.84 -7.03
CA ALA A 67 -12.57 13.36 -8.24
C ALA A 67 -11.76 14.45 -8.99
N SER A 68 -10.75 15.08 -8.38
CA SER A 68 -9.96 16.13 -9.04
C SER A 68 -8.46 15.89 -8.89
N GLY A 69 -7.80 15.54 -10.00
CA GLY A 69 -6.35 15.48 -10.08
C GLY A 69 -5.70 16.85 -9.88
N GLY A 70 -4.62 16.90 -9.11
CA GLY A 70 -3.80 18.11 -8.99
C GLY A 70 -2.85 18.14 -7.81
N ALA A 71 -1.62 17.64 -8.04
CA ALA A 71 -0.37 18.14 -7.47
C ALA A 71 -0.22 18.28 -5.93
N GLY A 72 0.58 17.38 -5.36
CA GLY A 72 1.46 17.70 -4.22
C GLY A 72 1.17 16.93 -2.93
N GLY A 73 2.03 15.97 -2.58
CA GLY A 73 2.09 15.42 -1.21
C GLY A 73 1.81 13.93 -1.03
N VAL A 74 1.92 13.09 -2.06
CA VAL A 74 1.68 11.63 -1.99
C VAL A 74 2.95 10.89 -1.52
N ASN A 75 3.32 10.99 -0.25
CA ASN A 75 4.44 10.18 0.27
C ASN A 75 4.03 9.03 1.19
N ASN A 76 2.75 8.80 1.49
CA ASN A 76 2.39 7.52 2.12
C ASN A 76 0.95 6.99 1.98
N ARG A 77 -0.06 7.82 1.68
CA ARG A 77 -1.48 7.40 1.76
C ARG A 77 -2.08 6.77 0.50
N GLY A 78 -1.26 6.46 -0.51
CA GLY A 78 -1.74 5.98 -1.80
C GLY A 78 -1.53 4.50 -2.07
N TRP A 79 -0.68 3.79 -1.33
CA TRP A 79 -0.22 2.44 -1.70
C TRP A 79 -1.01 1.37 -0.95
N SER A 80 -1.84 0.60 -1.66
CA SER A 80 -2.50 -0.57 -1.11
C SER A 80 -1.49 -1.70 -0.88
N GLU A 81 -1.84 -2.67 -0.02
CA GLU A 81 -1.00 -3.86 0.22
C GLU A 81 -0.72 -4.63 -1.08
N GLU A 82 -1.73 -4.76 -1.94
CA GLU A 82 -1.60 -5.36 -3.27
C GLU A 82 -0.60 -4.61 -4.14
N ASP A 83 -0.65 -3.27 -4.16
CA ASP A 83 0.28 -2.44 -4.92
C ASP A 83 1.72 -2.60 -4.39
N LEU A 84 1.90 -2.76 -3.07
CA LEU A 84 3.21 -3.00 -2.47
C LEU A 84 3.79 -4.34 -2.92
N GLN A 85 2.99 -5.41 -2.90
CA GLN A 85 3.40 -6.74 -3.35
C GLN A 85 3.74 -6.73 -4.85
N LEU A 86 2.91 -6.06 -5.66
CA LEU A 86 3.13 -5.93 -7.09
C LEU A 86 4.41 -5.13 -7.40
N LEU A 87 4.69 -4.07 -6.63
CA LEU A 87 5.93 -3.30 -6.73
C LEU A 87 7.16 -4.16 -6.41
N ILE A 88 7.14 -4.92 -5.32
CA ILE A 88 8.25 -5.81 -4.93
C ILE A 88 8.50 -6.83 -6.04
N LYS A 89 7.43 -7.48 -6.53
CA LYS A 89 7.50 -8.43 -7.65
C LYS A 89 8.08 -7.80 -8.91
N ALA A 90 7.61 -6.61 -9.28
CA ALA A 90 8.07 -5.91 -10.48
C ALA A 90 9.54 -5.45 -10.36
N VAL A 91 9.98 -5.00 -9.18
CA VAL A 91 11.38 -4.64 -8.91
C VAL A 91 12.32 -5.85 -9.11
N ASN A 92 11.90 -7.05 -8.72
CA ASN A 92 12.66 -8.29 -8.94
C ASN A 92 12.60 -8.75 -10.40
N LEU A 93 11.43 -8.64 -11.05
CA LEU A 93 11.22 -9.03 -12.45
C LEU A 93 12.02 -8.15 -13.43
N PHE A 94 12.20 -6.88 -13.09
CA PHE A 94 12.94 -5.90 -13.86
C PHE A 94 14.15 -5.42 -13.05
N PRO A 95 15.31 -6.11 -13.10
CA PRO A 95 16.50 -5.76 -12.33
C PRO A 95 17.15 -4.43 -12.78
N ALA A 96 18.08 -3.92 -11.97
CA ALA A 96 18.76 -2.65 -12.21
C ALA A 96 19.58 -2.66 -13.51
N GLY A 97 19.49 -1.60 -14.32
CA GLY A 97 20.27 -1.49 -15.56
C GLY A 97 20.11 -0.17 -16.30
N THR A 98 18.89 0.38 -16.45
CA THR A 98 18.64 1.63 -17.17
C THR A 98 17.57 2.51 -16.49
N ASN A 99 17.60 3.83 -16.75
CA ASN A 99 16.62 4.78 -16.21
C ASN A 99 15.17 4.47 -16.62
N ALA A 100 14.98 3.79 -17.76
CA ALA A 100 13.67 3.34 -18.24
C ALA A 100 13.05 2.22 -17.38
N ARG A 101 13.81 1.62 -16.46
CA ARG A 101 13.31 0.57 -15.55
C ARG A 101 12.05 1.01 -14.81
N TRP A 102 12.05 2.23 -14.27
CA TRP A 102 10.94 2.70 -13.45
C TRP A 102 9.68 2.96 -14.27
N GLU A 103 9.82 3.35 -15.53
CA GLU A 103 8.71 3.43 -16.50
C GLU A 103 8.12 2.05 -16.79
N VAL A 104 8.97 1.04 -16.99
CA VAL A 104 8.52 -0.34 -17.22
C VAL A 104 7.79 -0.89 -16.00
N ILE A 105 8.32 -0.67 -14.79
CA ILE A 105 7.66 -1.10 -13.55
C ILE A 105 6.33 -0.37 -13.36
N ALA A 106 6.28 0.95 -13.59
CA ALA A 106 5.03 1.71 -13.49
C ALA A 106 3.97 1.21 -14.47
N ASN A 107 4.34 0.93 -15.73
CA ASN A 107 3.42 0.36 -16.71
C ASN A 107 2.94 -1.04 -16.32
N TYR A 108 3.85 -1.90 -15.86
CA TYR A 108 3.49 -3.23 -15.37
C TYR A 108 2.49 -3.15 -14.21
N MET A 109 2.76 -2.27 -13.25
CA MET A 109 1.87 -2.05 -12.11
C MET A 109 0.50 -1.54 -12.54
N ASN A 110 0.44 -0.56 -13.44
CA ASN A 110 -0.82 0.00 -13.94
C ASN A 110 -1.67 -1.00 -14.75
N GLN A 111 -1.04 -2.02 -15.32
CA GLN A 111 -1.74 -3.07 -16.07
C GLN A 111 -2.27 -4.19 -15.17
N HIS A 112 -1.62 -4.41 -14.01
CA HIS A 112 -1.90 -5.55 -13.14
C HIS A 112 -2.49 -5.17 -11.78
N SER A 113 -2.52 -3.88 -11.45
CA SER A 113 -3.13 -3.37 -10.22
C SER A 113 -4.64 -3.26 -10.37
N SER A 114 -5.36 -3.71 -9.35
CA SER A 114 -6.82 -3.51 -9.23
C SER A 114 -7.19 -2.19 -8.53
N SER A 115 -6.21 -1.42 -8.05
CA SER A 115 -6.44 -0.21 -7.23
C SER A 115 -6.99 0.99 -8.02
N GLY A 116 -7.09 0.88 -9.35
CA GLY A 116 -7.53 1.96 -10.25
C GLY A 116 -6.60 3.19 -10.26
N THR A 117 -5.53 3.18 -9.47
CA THR A 117 -4.64 4.31 -9.28
C THR A 117 -3.47 4.21 -10.25
N LYS A 118 -3.36 5.17 -11.17
CA LYS A 118 -2.21 5.23 -12.09
C LYS A 118 -0.95 5.66 -11.34
N ARG A 119 0.06 4.80 -11.34
CA ARG A 119 1.41 5.04 -10.83
C ARG A 119 2.32 5.55 -11.94
N THR A 120 3.11 6.57 -11.65
CA THR A 120 4.18 7.05 -12.53
C THR A 120 5.52 6.43 -12.14
N ALA A 121 6.52 6.51 -13.03
CA ALA A 121 7.88 6.10 -12.71
C ALA A 121 8.44 6.80 -11.46
N LYS A 122 8.05 8.06 -11.23
CA LYS A 122 8.44 8.86 -10.06
C LYS A 122 7.84 8.31 -8.76
N ASP A 123 6.59 7.86 -8.80
CA ASP A 123 5.93 7.28 -7.63
C ASP A 123 6.58 5.94 -7.24
N VAL A 124 6.83 5.11 -8.25
CA VAL A 124 7.44 3.79 -8.11
C VAL A 124 8.85 3.88 -7.55
N ILE A 125 9.71 4.74 -8.10
CA ILE A 125 11.09 4.89 -7.60
C ILE A 125 11.11 5.43 -6.17
N ASN A 126 10.25 6.39 -5.84
CA ASN A 126 10.18 6.96 -4.50
C ASN A 126 9.73 5.90 -3.50
N LYS A 127 8.67 5.14 -3.82
CA LYS A 127 8.20 4.08 -2.93
C LYS A 127 9.22 2.95 -2.79
N ALA A 128 9.86 2.53 -3.87
CA ALA A 128 10.90 1.50 -3.85
C ALA A 128 12.11 1.93 -2.98
N LYS A 129 12.53 3.21 -3.08
CA LYS A 129 13.59 3.77 -2.23
C LYS A 129 13.17 3.83 -0.76
N THR A 130 11.94 4.24 -0.47
CA THR A 130 11.40 4.25 0.90
C THR A 130 11.36 2.85 1.48
N LEU A 131 10.90 1.86 0.71
CA LEU A 131 10.90 0.46 1.12
C LEU A 131 12.32 -0.03 1.34
N GLN A 132 13.29 0.27 0.47
CA GLN A 132 14.68 -0.12 0.66
C GLN A 132 15.31 0.45 1.94
N LYS A 133 14.93 1.67 2.36
CA LYS A 133 15.42 2.33 3.57
C LYS A 133 14.85 1.78 4.88
N LEU A 134 13.77 0.99 4.84
CA LEU A 134 13.28 0.31 6.04
C LEU A 134 14.28 -0.77 6.47
N ASP A 135 14.55 -0.84 7.77
CA ASP A 135 15.44 -1.85 8.35
C ASP A 135 14.98 -3.26 7.93
N PRO A 136 15.90 -4.20 7.61
CA PRO A 136 15.55 -5.55 7.20
C PRO A 136 14.53 -6.21 8.14
N HIS A 137 14.73 -6.02 9.45
CA HIS A 137 13.85 -6.56 10.48
C HIS A 137 12.43 -5.97 10.44
N GLN A 138 12.28 -4.71 10.03
CA GLN A 138 10.98 -4.05 9.87
C GLN A 138 10.26 -4.50 8.58
N LYS A 139 11.01 -4.78 7.50
CA LYS A 139 10.45 -5.38 6.28
C LYS A 139 9.87 -6.76 6.56
N ASP A 140 10.57 -7.57 7.35
CA ASP A 140 10.12 -8.90 7.73
C ASP A 140 8.87 -8.85 8.62
N GLU A 141 8.81 -7.90 9.57
CA GLU A 141 7.63 -7.69 10.43
C GLU A 141 6.39 -7.26 9.61
N ILE A 142 6.58 -6.37 8.63
CA ILE A 142 5.52 -5.91 7.73
C ILE A 142 5.04 -7.06 6.84
N ASN A 143 5.97 -7.81 6.22
CA ASN A 143 5.64 -8.99 5.41
C ASN A 143 4.94 -10.07 6.25
N ARG A 144 5.36 -10.29 7.50
CA ARG A 144 4.74 -11.24 8.42
C ARG A 144 3.31 -10.82 8.76
N LYS A 145 3.07 -9.55 9.10
CA LYS A 145 1.73 -9.05 9.43
C LYS A 145 0.79 -9.06 8.22
N ALA A 146 1.30 -8.74 7.02
CA ALA A 146 0.55 -8.86 5.77
C ALA A 146 0.16 -10.31 5.49
N PHE A 147 1.09 -11.26 5.71
CA PHE A 147 0.84 -12.69 5.54
C PHE A 147 -0.15 -13.26 6.57
N GLU A 148 -0.05 -12.87 7.84
CA GLU A 148 -1.02 -13.27 8.87
C GLU A 148 -2.43 -12.77 8.58
N LYS A 149 -2.56 -11.52 8.10
CA LYS A 149 -3.86 -10.96 7.72
C LYS A 149 -4.48 -11.72 6.54
N PHE A 150 -3.67 -12.07 5.53
CA PHE A 150 -4.09 -12.90 4.40
C PHE A 150 -4.55 -14.29 4.85
N LYS A 151 -3.79 -14.94 5.75
CA LYS A 151 -4.13 -16.26 6.31
C LYS A 151 -5.43 -16.25 7.12
N LYS A 152 -5.70 -15.15 7.84
CA LYS A 152 -6.92 -14.95 8.62
C LYS A 152 -8.16 -14.72 7.74
N GLU A 153 -7.99 -14.06 6.60
CA GLU A 153 -9.09 -13.79 5.65
C GLU A 153 -9.39 -14.98 4.70
N HIS A 154 -8.47 -15.95 4.55
CA HIS A 154 -8.61 -17.11 3.63
C HIS A 154 -8.52 -18.49 4.34
N SER A 155 -9.05 -18.64 5.55
CA SER A 155 -8.94 -19.86 6.38
C SER A 155 -9.76 -21.10 5.91
N ALA A 156 -9.86 -21.36 4.60
CA ALA A 156 -10.50 -22.57 4.07
C ALA A 156 -9.72 -23.20 2.91
N VAL A 157 -8.45 -23.57 3.13
CA VAL A 157 -7.79 -24.61 2.32
C VAL A 157 -6.88 -25.46 3.23
N PRO A 158 -6.95 -26.80 3.21
CA PRO A 158 -6.11 -27.68 4.02
C PRO A 158 -4.61 -27.52 3.68
N PRO A 159 -3.70 -27.84 4.63
CA PRO A 159 -2.27 -27.69 4.42
C PRO A 159 -1.79 -28.73 3.41
N THR A 160 -1.53 -28.32 2.17
CA THR A 160 -0.64 -29.10 1.31
C THR A 160 0.79 -28.72 1.65
N VAL A 161 1.59 -29.76 1.81
CA VAL A 161 2.97 -29.79 2.29
C VAL A 161 3.92 -29.07 1.33
N ASP A 162 4.03 -27.75 1.42
CA ASP A 162 5.19 -27.02 0.92
C ASP A 162 5.52 -25.89 1.89
N ASN A 163 6.16 -26.28 3.00
CA ASN A 163 6.79 -25.34 3.93
C ASN A 163 8.06 -24.78 3.27
N ALA A 164 7.84 -23.70 2.53
CA ALA A 164 8.58 -22.45 2.58
C ALA A 164 9.97 -22.47 3.26
N VAL A 165 11.01 -22.60 2.43
CA VAL A 165 12.19 -21.71 2.48
C VAL A 165 12.22 -20.96 1.13
N PRO A 166 11.44 -19.86 0.95
CA PRO A 166 11.10 -19.38 -0.39
C PRO A 166 12.13 -18.52 -1.14
N SER A 167 13.21 -18.05 -0.52
CA SER A 167 14.11 -17.10 -1.20
C SER A 167 15.35 -17.76 -1.83
N GLU A 168 16.09 -18.57 -1.09
CA GLU A 168 17.39 -19.08 -1.56
C GLU A 168 17.25 -20.29 -2.50
N ARG A 169 16.31 -21.21 -2.19
CA ARG A 169 16.07 -22.41 -3.00
C ARG A 169 15.52 -22.05 -4.39
N PHE A 170 14.74 -20.98 -4.51
CA PHE A 170 14.17 -20.56 -5.78
C PHE A 170 15.21 -19.93 -6.71
N ASP A 171 16.16 -19.17 -6.17
CA ASP A 171 17.21 -18.52 -6.96
C ASP A 171 18.20 -19.56 -7.54
N GLU A 172 18.57 -20.58 -6.76
CA GLU A 172 19.43 -21.67 -7.24
C GLU A 172 18.73 -22.56 -8.28
N GLU A 173 17.49 -22.99 -8.02
CA GLU A 173 16.71 -23.79 -8.98
C GLU A 173 16.47 -23.03 -10.29
N GLN A 174 16.16 -21.73 -10.21
CA GLN A 174 15.97 -20.87 -11.38
C GLN A 174 17.27 -20.72 -12.18
N LYS A 175 18.41 -20.53 -11.51
CA LYS A 175 19.73 -20.43 -12.16
C LYS A 175 20.10 -21.74 -12.87
N LEU A 176 19.84 -22.89 -12.25
CA LEU A 176 20.05 -24.21 -12.86
C LEU A 176 19.17 -24.41 -14.09
N LEU A 177 17.89 -24.02 -14.01
CA LEU A 177 16.97 -24.10 -15.15
C LEU A 177 17.42 -23.20 -16.31
N GLU A 178 17.84 -21.96 -16.04
CA GLU A 178 18.35 -21.04 -17.06
C GLU A 178 19.66 -21.53 -17.70
N GLN A 179 20.57 -22.08 -16.89
CA GLN A 179 21.78 -22.71 -17.38
C GLN A 179 21.46 -23.92 -18.26
N ALA A 180 20.56 -24.81 -17.82
CA ALA A 180 20.14 -25.98 -18.59
C ALA A 180 19.45 -25.58 -19.92
N LEU A 181 18.62 -24.53 -19.91
CA LEU A 181 17.98 -24.00 -21.12
C LEU A 181 18.97 -23.43 -22.12
N LYS A 182 20.10 -22.88 -21.64
CA LYS A 182 21.21 -22.39 -22.48
C LYS A 182 22.06 -23.53 -23.02
N THR A 183 22.34 -24.54 -22.20
CA THR A 183 23.11 -25.74 -22.57
C THR A 183 22.35 -26.61 -23.57
N TYR A 184 21.03 -26.72 -23.44
CA TYR A 184 20.16 -27.52 -24.28
C TYR A 184 19.22 -26.63 -25.11
N PRO A 185 19.66 -26.12 -26.27
CA PRO A 185 18.84 -25.30 -27.16
C PRO A 185 17.65 -26.07 -27.76
N VAL A 186 16.75 -25.35 -28.46
CA VAL A 186 15.49 -25.91 -28.98
C VAL A 186 15.65 -27.09 -29.94
N ASN A 187 16.81 -27.20 -30.60
CA ASN A 187 17.11 -28.27 -31.56
C ASN A 187 17.70 -29.52 -30.88
N THR A 188 17.88 -29.52 -29.55
CA THR A 188 18.42 -30.65 -28.81
C THR A 188 17.38 -31.78 -28.75
N PRO A 189 17.68 -33.00 -29.25
CA PRO A 189 16.84 -34.16 -29.01
C PRO A 189 16.70 -34.42 -27.52
N GLU A 190 15.49 -34.78 -27.08
CA GLU A 190 15.19 -35.06 -25.67
C GLU A 190 15.51 -33.89 -24.74
N ARG A 191 15.38 -32.66 -25.26
CA ARG A 191 15.68 -31.41 -24.55
C ARG A 191 15.13 -31.39 -23.11
N TRP A 192 13.86 -31.73 -22.95
CA TRP A 192 13.19 -31.64 -21.65
C TRP A 192 13.61 -32.72 -20.66
N GLU A 193 14.06 -33.88 -21.13
CA GLU A 193 14.70 -34.91 -20.31
C GLU A 193 15.99 -34.37 -19.69
N LYS A 194 16.90 -33.91 -20.54
CA LYS A 194 18.19 -33.36 -20.13
C LYS A 194 18.08 -32.13 -19.24
N ILE A 195 17.05 -31.30 -19.46
CA ILE A 195 16.76 -30.15 -18.59
C ILE A 195 16.26 -30.62 -17.22
N SER A 196 15.35 -31.60 -17.16
CA SER A 196 14.86 -32.09 -15.86
C SER A 196 15.93 -32.81 -15.05
N GLU A 197 16.88 -33.48 -15.70
CA GLU A 197 18.04 -34.10 -15.03
C GLU A 197 18.99 -33.05 -14.43
N ALA A 198 19.10 -31.88 -15.06
CA ALA A 198 19.93 -30.78 -14.60
C ALA A 198 19.29 -29.93 -13.49
N VAL A 199 18.01 -30.18 -13.15
CA VAL A 199 17.26 -29.44 -12.11
C VAL A 199 16.71 -30.44 -11.08
N PRO A 200 17.47 -30.75 -10.01
CA PRO A 200 17.06 -31.71 -8.99
C PRO A 200 15.70 -31.36 -8.38
N GLY A 201 14.84 -32.37 -8.21
CA GLY A 201 13.52 -32.20 -7.57
C GLY A 201 12.42 -31.62 -8.48
N ARG A 202 12.69 -31.39 -9.77
CA ARG A 202 11.69 -30.90 -10.74
C ARG A 202 11.48 -31.88 -11.89
N SER A 203 10.21 -32.08 -12.27
CA SER A 203 9.88 -32.93 -13.41
C SER A 203 10.03 -32.18 -14.74
N LYS A 204 10.06 -32.92 -15.86
CA LYS A 204 9.98 -32.34 -17.23
C LYS A 204 8.79 -31.38 -17.36
N LYS A 205 7.64 -31.75 -16.76
CA LYS A 205 6.41 -30.95 -16.81
C LYS A 205 6.56 -29.63 -16.06
N ASP A 206 7.23 -29.64 -14.92
CA ASP A 206 7.49 -28.42 -14.13
C ASP A 206 8.46 -27.49 -14.86
N CYS A 207 9.54 -28.05 -15.42
CA CYS A 207 10.51 -27.31 -16.23
C CYS A 207 9.85 -26.66 -17.46
N MET A 208 8.97 -27.40 -18.15
CA MET A 208 8.20 -26.87 -19.29
C MET A 208 7.21 -25.77 -18.89
N LYS A 209 6.48 -25.95 -17.78
CA LYS A 209 5.55 -24.94 -17.28
C LYS A 209 6.29 -23.66 -16.94
N ARG A 210 7.41 -23.77 -16.21
CA ARG A 210 8.24 -22.64 -15.84
C ARG A 210 8.85 -21.94 -17.05
N TYR A 211 9.31 -22.70 -18.06
CA TYR A 211 9.78 -22.14 -19.32
C TYR A 211 8.70 -21.33 -20.04
N LYS A 212 7.45 -21.83 -20.11
CA LYS A 212 6.33 -21.08 -20.71
C LYS A 212 6.09 -19.76 -19.98
N GLU A 213 6.09 -19.78 -18.65
CA GLU A 213 5.98 -18.56 -17.83
C GLU A 213 7.12 -17.58 -18.14
N LEU A 214 8.37 -18.07 -18.26
CA LEU A 214 9.53 -17.24 -18.62
C LEU A 214 9.39 -16.62 -20.01
N VAL A 215 8.92 -17.39 -21.00
CA VAL A 215 8.68 -16.89 -22.36
C VAL A 215 7.61 -15.79 -22.35
N GLU A 216 6.50 -15.99 -21.65
CA GLU A 216 5.45 -14.97 -21.54
C GLU A 216 5.94 -13.72 -20.79
N MET A 217 6.75 -13.88 -19.72
CA MET A 217 7.39 -12.76 -19.04
C MET A 217 8.36 -11.99 -19.94
N ILE A 218 9.15 -12.68 -20.78
CA ILE A 218 10.06 -12.03 -21.75
C ILE A 218 9.27 -11.28 -22.82
N LYS A 219 8.19 -11.86 -23.33
CA LYS A 219 7.29 -11.19 -24.29
C LYS A 219 6.66 -9.94 -23.67
N ALA A 220 6.14 -10.05 -22.45
CA ALA A 220 5.57 -8.92 -21.72
C ALA A 220 6.61 -7.82 -21.47
N LYS A 221 7.83 -8.20 -21.07
CA LYS A 221 8.96 -7.27 -20.90
C LYS A 221 9.31 -6.55 -22.21
N LYS A 222 9.38 -7.27 -23.33
CA LYS A 222 9.70 -6.70 -24.64
C LYS A 222 8.59 -5.76 -25.14
N ALA A 223 7.33 -6.15 -25.01
CA ALA A 223 6.18 -5.31 -25.36
C ALA A 223 6.14 -4.03 -24.52
N ALA A 224 6.38 -4.13 -23.21
CA ALA A 224 6.46 -2.95 -22.34
C ALA A 224 7.62 -2.03 -22.72
N GLN A 225 8.79 -2.59 -23.07
CA GLN A 225 9.96 -1.82 -23.53
C GLN A 225 9.71 -1.10 -24.87
N GLU A 226 9.08 -1.77 -25.84
CA GLU A 226 8.76 -1.18 -27.14
C GLU A 226 7.74 -0.04 -27.03
N GLN A 227 6.74 -0.17 -26.15
CA GLN A 227 5.77 0.90 -25.90
C GLN A 227 6.41 2.14 -25.28
N VAL A 228 7.40 1.97 -24.39
CA VAL A 228 8.17 3.08 -23.82
C VAL A 228 9.05 3.73 -24.89
N ALA A 229 9.73 2.95 -25.72
CA ALA A 229 10.56 3.46 -26.80
C ALA A 229 9.77 4.24 -27.87
N ALA A 230 8.54 3.83 -28.16
CA ALA A 230 7.65 4.53 -29.09
C ALA A 230 7.14 5.87 -28.54
N LYS A 231 6.90 5.97 -27.23
CA LYS A 231 6.48 7.23 -26.58
C LYS A 231 7.58 8.27 -26.52
N ASN A 232 8.85 7.87 -26.36
CA ASN A 232 9.98 8.80 -26.33
C ASN A 232 10.40 9.34 -27.71
N LYS A 233 9.84 8.81 -28.81
CA LYS A 233 10.10 9.27 -30.18
C LYS A 233 9.03 10.24 -30.71
N LYS A 234 7.96 10.48 -29.97
CA LYS A 234 6.90 11.46 -30.25
C LYS A 234 7.09 12.67 -29.33
#